data_AF-A0A9E9LG46-F1
#
_entry.id   AF-A0A9E9LG46-F1
#
_cell.length_a   1.000
_cell.length_b   1.000
_cell.length_c   1.000
_cell.angle_alpha   90.00
_cell.angle_beta   90.00
_cell.angle_gamma   90.00
#
_symmetry.space_group_name_H-M   'P 1'
#
loop_
_entity.id
_entity.type
_entity.pdbx_description
1 polymer ?
#
loop_
_entity_poly.entity_id
_entity_poly.type
_entity_poly.pdbx_seq_one_letter_code
_entity_poly.pdbx_strand_id
1 'polypeptide(L)'
;MAIDHVGSDRKDSAFQKQKGALKTSRIPIRIQPAEKLPKPPWIRVKAGSYNSHFSEVKKLIASHKLVTVCDEASCPNRGECYGNGTAAFMIMGDKCTRRCPFCDVAHGRPDPPDENEPEKLAETVALLGLSYVVLTSVNRDDLKDGGASHFVDCLKAIRAVSPETRVEILTPDFKGRMDKALDLLCAFPPDIFNHNLETVPRLYLQARPGADYDFSLKLLKEFGNRCPRIPTKSGLMVGLGETDEEIVQVMEDLRAHHVSMLTIGQYLMPSRDHLPVLRYVSLEAFEKLEKIAHKMGFAHAAIGPLVRSSYHADLQAKKAGMK
;
A
#
# COMPACT_ATOMS: atom_id res chain seq x y z
N MET A 1 29.99 41.14 -20.25
CA MET A 1 29.71 40.87 -18.82
C MET A 1 28.21 40.94 -18.63
N ALA A 2 27.53 39.81 -18.79
CA ALA A 2 26.10 39.70 -18.51
C ALA A 2 25.97 39.00 -17.17
N ILE A 3 25.49 39.74 -16.18
CA ILE A 3 25.22 39.26 -14.83
C ILE A 3 23.80 38.71 -14.91
N ASP A 4 23.66 37.41 -15.14
CA ASP A 4 22.35 36.76 -15.05
C ASP A 4 21.97 36.64 -13.58
N HIS A 5 21.03 37.50 -13.18
CA HIS A 5 20.29 37.40 -11.93
C HIS A 5 19.55 36.06 -11.88
N VAL A 6 20.17 35.08 -11.20
CA VAL A 6 19.46 33.91 -10.67
C VAL A 6 18.50 34.42 -9.60
N GLY A 7 17.29 34.76 -10.03
CA GLY A 7 16.17 35.14 -9.17
C GLY A 7 15.92 34.06 -8.13
N SER A 8 16.02 34.45 -6.88
CA SER A 8 15.72 33.66 -5.69
C SER A 8 14.21 33.47 -5.56
N ASP A 9 13.65 32.47 -6.23
CA ASP A 9 12.28 32.00 -5.97
C ASP A 9 12.33 30.68 -5.19
N ARG A 10 12.90 30.72 -3.98
CA ARG A 10 12.70 29.66 -2.97
C ARG A 10 11.33 29.83 -2.33
N LYS A 11 10.26 29.70 -3.10
CA LYS A 11 8.92 29.45 -2.53
C LYS A 11 8.97 28.07 -1.87
N ASP A 12 8.67 28.00 -0.57
CA ASP A 12 8.88 26.85 0.31
C ASP A 12 8.78 25.46 -0.36
N SER A 13 9.94 24.95 -0.81
CA SER A 13 10.05 23.67 -1.54
C SER A 13 9.58 22.44 -0.76
N ALA A 14 9.33 22.60 0.54
CA ALA A 14 8.89 21.54 1.43
C ALA A 14 7.41 21.17 1.25
N PHE A 15 6.54 22.12 0.89
CA PHE A 15 5.10 21.88 0.77
C PHE A 15 4.69 21.34 -0.61
N GLN A 16 5.56 21.45 -1.62
CA GLN A 16 5.32 20.92 -2.95
C GLN A 16 5.45 19.39 -2.99
N LYS A 17 4.59 18.75 -3.80
CA LYS A 17 4.69 17.32 -4.12
C LYS A 17 5.99 17.03 -4.87
N GLN A 18 6.81 16.15 -4.32
CA GLN A 18 8.03 15.66 -4.94
C GLN A 18 7.78 14.23 -5.44
N LYS A 19 7.84 14.02 -6.76
CA LYS A 19 7.75 12.69 -7.43
C LYS A 19 9.01 12.42 -8.26
N GLY A 20 9.22 11.16 -8.65
CA GLY A 20 10.36 10.73 -9.48
C GLY A 20 11.69 11.26 -8.93
N ALA A 21 12.53 11.84 -9.79
CA ALA A 21 13.83 12.40 -9.43
C ALA A 21 13.80 13.38 -8.25
N LEU A 22 12.77 14.23 -8.11
CA LEU A 22 12.67 15.16 -6.98
C LEU A 22 12.48 14.44 -5.65
N LYS A 23 11.80 13.29 -5.67
CA LYS A 23 11.65 12.41 -4.49
C LYS A 23 12.93 11.65 -4.22
N THR A 24 13.50 11.02 -5.25
CA THR A 24 14.53 9.98 -5.07
C THR A 24 15.94 10.53 -4.92
N SER A 25 16.24 11.72 -5.46
CA SER A 25 17.55 12.38 -5.34
C SER A 25 18.00 12.68 -3.90
N ARG A 26 17.07 12.77 -2.95
CA ARG A 26 17.35 13.08 -1.54
C ARG A 26 17.32 11.85 -0.62
N ILE A 27 17.25 10.66 -1.19
CA ILE A 27 17.24 9.41 -0.42
C ILE A 27 18.68 9.11 0.01
N PRO A 28 18.94 8.73 1.28
CA PRO A 28 20.29 8.43 1.74
C PRO A 28 20.91 7.22 1.03
N ILE A 29 20.07 6.32 0.51
CA ILE A 29 20.49 5.17 -0.30
C ILE A 29 20.52 5.56 -1.78
N ARG A 30 21.70 5.39 -2.39
CA ARG A 30 21.90 5.64 -3.81
C ARG A 30 21.22 4.55 -4.64
N ILE A 31 20.29 4.96 -5.50
CA ILE A 31 19.69 4.07 -6.49
C ILE A 31 20.73 3.82 -7.58
N GLN A 32 21.10 2.56 -7.76
CA GLN A 32 22.00 2.14 -8.84
C GLN A 32 21.16 1.85 -10.08
N PRO A 33 21.44 2.50 -11.23
CA PRO A 33 20.84 2.11 -12.49
C PRO A 33 21.20 0.66 -12.82
N ALA A 34 20.26 -0.08 -13.37
CA ALA A 34 20.50 -1.40 -13.95
C ALA A 34 20.04 -1.42 -15.41
N GLU A 35 20.49 -2.42 -16.15
CA GLU A 35 20.02 -2.63 -17.52
C GLU A 35 18.50 -2.84 -17.53
N LYS A 36 17.83 -2.18 -18.47
CA LYS A 36 16.37 -2.27 -18.58
C LYS A 36 15.98 -3.62 -19.18
N LEU A 37 15.42 -4.49 -18.34
CA LEU A 37 14.88 -5.77 -18.79
C LEU A 37 13.61 -5.58 -19.67
N PRO A 38 13.46 -6.37 -20.76
CA PRO A 38 12.25 -6.35 -21.57
C PRO A 38 11.05 -6.86 -20.76
N LYS A 39 9.93 -6.14 -20.84
CA LYS A 39 8.69 -6.56 -20.18
C LYS A 39 8.17 -7.85 -20.82
N PRO A 40 7.99 -8.94 -20.07
CA PRO A 40 7.47 -10.16 -20.64
C PRO A 40 5.97 -10.01 -21.00
N PRO A 41 5.45 -10.86 -21.89
CA PRO A 41 4.09 -10.70 -22.43
C PRO A 41 2.99 -10.79 -21.37
N TRP A 42 3.20 -11.50 -20.25
CA TRP A 42 2.24 -11.60 -19.14
C TRP A 42 2.19 -10.35 -18.25
N ILE A 43 3.12 -9.40 -18.39
CA ILE A 43 3.07 -8.09 -17.73
C ILE A 43 2.37 -7.09 -18.66
N ARG A 44 1.12 -7.41 -19.02
CA ARG A 44 0.25 -6.54 -19.82
C ARG A 44 -1.16 -6.57 -19.26
N VAL A 45 -1.67 -5.39 -18.93
CA VAL A 45 -3.09 -5.21 -18.62
C VAL A 45 -3.86 -5.22 -19.93
N LYS A 46 -4.95 -5.97 -20.01
CA LYS A 46 -5.83 -5.94 -21.19
C LYS A 46 -6.41 -4.52 -21.34
N ALA A 47 -6.22 -3.92 -22.51
CA ALA A 47 -6.89 -2.67 -22.86
C ALA A 47 -8.40 -2.95 -22.96
N GLY A 48 -9.23 -2.28 -22.14
CA GLY A 48 -10.68 -2.44 -22.17
C GLY A 48 -11.41 -2.25 -20.84
N SER A 49 -10.71 -2.19 -19.71
CA SER A 49 -11.34 -2.13 -18.37
C SER A 49 -11.88 -0.75 -17.96
N TYR A 50 -12.04 0.19 -18.90
CA TYR A 50 -12.58 1.53 -18.63
C TYR A 50 -14.02 1.62 -19.15
N ASN A 51 -14.95 1.01 -18.43
CA ASN A 51 -16.38 1.11 -18.71
C ASN A 51 -16.97 2.41 -18.12
N SER A 52 -18.27 2.67 -18.31
CA SER A 52 -18.96 3.84 -17.74
C SER A 52 -18.81 3.93 -16.22
N HIS A 53 -18.87 2.79 -15.52
CA HIS A 53 -18.71 2.67 -14.07
C HIS A 53 -17.35 3.21 -13.59
N PHE A 54 -16.26 2.92 -14.31
CA PHE A 54 -14.94 3.49 -14.00
C PHE A 54 -14.95 5.03 -14.01
N SER A 55 -15.62 5.63 -15.01
CA SER A 55 -15.66 7.09 -15.15
C SER A 55 -16.48 7.76 -14.06
N GLU A 56 -17.55 7.10 -13.61
CA GLU A 56 -18.41 7.53 -12.52
C GLU A 56 -17.66 7.49 -11.18
N VAL A 57 -17.04 6.35 -10.85
CA VAL A 57 -16.20 6.19 -9.65
C VAL A 57 -15.13 7.29 -9.59
N LYS A 58 -14.44 7.55 -10.71
CA LYS A 58 -13.40 8.58 -10.77
C LYS A 58 -13.95 9.99 -10.55
N LYS A 59 -15.12 10.32 -11.13
CA LYS A 59 -15.76 11.64 -10.94
C LYS A 59 -16.18 11.84 -9.49
N LEU A 60 -16.75 10.81 -8.86
CA LEU A 60 -17.22 10.88 -7.49
C LEU A 60 -16.08 11.04 -6.49
N ILE A 61 -14.99 10.29 -6.66
CA ILE A 61 -13.78 10.44 -5.85
C ILE A 61 -13.23 11.88 -5.96
N ALA A 62 -13.18 12.41 -7.19
CA ALA A 62 -12.71 13.76 -7.43
C ALA A 62 -13.63 14.84 -6.84
N SER A 63 -14.96 14.67 -6.91
CA SER A 63 -15.91 15.64 -6.35
C SER A 63 -15.82 15.73 -4.82
N HIS A 64 -15.52 14.61 -4.16
CA HIS A 64 -15.29 14.54 -2.71
C HIS A 64 -13.85 14.92 -2.32
N LYS A 65 -12.98 15.26 -3.28
CA LYS A 65 -11.56 15.58 -3.06
C LYS A 65 -10.81 14.46 -2.33
N LEU A 66 -11.25 13.22 -2.52
CA LEU A 66 -10.58 12.04 -1.95
C LEU A 66 -9.42 11.61 -2.84
N VAL A 67 -8.44 10.95 -2.23
CA VAL A 67 -7.28 10.41 -2.93
C VAL A 67 -7.35 8.89 -2.93
N THR A 68 -6.93 8.25 -4.01
CA THR A 68 -6.73 6.80 -4.05
C THR A 68 -5.28 6.44 -4.29
N VAL A 69 -4.83 5.34 -3.68
CA VAL A 69 -3.52 4.77 -4.01
C VAL A 69 -3.51 4.24 -5.45
N CYS A 70 -4.67 3.88 -5.98
CA CYS A 70 -4.82 3.45 -7.36
C CYS A 70 -4.40 4.54 -8.36
N ASP A 71 -4.72 5.80 -8.07
CA ASP A 71 -4.32 6.95 -8.87
C ASP A 71 -2.87 7.38 -8.56
N GLU A 72 -2.51 7.47 -7.29
CA GLU A 72 -1.21 8.01 -6.88
C GLU A 72 -0.03 7.04 -7.11
N ALA A 73 -0.30 5.73 -7.18
CA ALA A 73 0.69 4.69 -7.47
C ALA A 73 0.63 4.17 -8.91
N SER A 74 -0.08 4.87 -9.81
CA SER A 74 -0.17 4.50 -11.24
C SER A 74 -0.62 3.04 -11.46
N CYS A 75 -1.63 2.59 -10.69
CA CYS A 75 -1.97 1.18 -10.59
C CYS A 75 -2.50 0.61 -11.93
N PRO A 76 -1.90 -0.49 -12.45
CA PRO A 76 -2.36 -1.13 -13.67
C PRO A 76 -3.79 -1.69 -13.58
N ASN A 77 -4.26 -2.03 -12.37
CA ASN A 77 -5.50 -2.78 -12.17
C ASN A 77 -6.73 -1.90 -11.96
N ARG A 78 -6.59 -0.56 -11.99
CA ARG A 78 -7.64 0.39 -11.57
C ARG A 78 -8.95 0.21 -12.32
N GLY A 79 -8.90 -0.05 -13.64
CA GLY A 79 -10.10 -0.28 -14.46
C GLY A 79 -10.90 -1.48 -13.99
N GLU A 80 -10.22 -2.60 -13.70
CA GLU A 80 -10.85 -3.83 -13.22
C GLU A 80 -11.40 -3.66 -11.79
N CYS A 81 -10.59 -3.12 -10.88
CA CYS A 81 -11.00 -2.95 -9.47
C CYS A 81 -12.24 -2.05 -9.35
N TYR A 82 -12.24 -0.90 -10.03
CA TYR A 82 -13.39 0.01 -9.99
C TYR A 82 -14.62 -0.62 -10.63
N GLY A 83 -14.47 -1.46 -11.66
CA GLY A 83 -15.58 -2.19 -12.27
C GLY A 83 -16.21 -3.25 -11.36
N ASN A 84 -15.46 -3.80 -10.40
CA ASN A 84 -15.90 -4.86 -9.49
C ASN A 84 -16.36 -4.34 -8.12
N GLY A 85 -16.57 -3.02 -7.96
CA GLY A 85 -17.02 -2.45 -6.69
C GLY A 85 -15.99 -2.55 -5.56
N THR A 86 -14.69 -2.44 -5.88
CA THR A 86 -13.59 -2.34 -4.91
C THR A 86 -12.75 -1.10 -5.19
N ALA A 87 -12.46 -0.33 -4.14
CA ALA A 87 -11.55 0.81 -4.21
C ALA A 87 -10.58 0.83 -3.02
N ALA A 88 -9.38 1.34 -3.27
CA ALA A 88 -8.36 1.53 -2.25
C ALA A 88 -8.12 3.04 -2.04
N PHE A 89 -8.72 3.58 -0.99
CA PHE A 89 -8.61 4.99 -0.64
C PHE A 89 -7.30 5.24 0.12
N MET A 90 -6.65 6.36 -0.18
CA MET A 90 -5.46 6.82 0.53
C MET A 90 -5.85 8.05 1.35
N ILE A 91 -6.04 7.84 2.65
CA ILE A 91 -6.43 8.89 3.60
C ILE A 91 -5.20 9.70 4.04
N MET A 92 -5.45 10.86 4.65
CA MET A 92 -4.45 11.81 5.14
C MET A 92 -3.57 12.42 4.04
N GLY A 93 -4.14 12.53 2.84
CA GLY A 93 -3.54 13.19 1.69
C GLY A 93 -2.56 12.34 0.88
N ASP A 94 -1.75 13.03 0.08
CA ASP A 94 -0.96 12.45 -1.01
C ASP A 94 0.55 12.74 -0.92
N LYS A 95 0.98 13.37 0.18
CA LYS A 95 2.37 13.66 0.51
C LYS A 95 2.81 12.78 1.68
N CYS A 96 3.81 11.95 1.44
CA CYS A 96 4.40 11.06 2.43
C CYS A 96 5.62 11.70 3.09
N THR A 97 5.72 11.58 4.43
CA THR A 97 6.92 12.01 5.17
C THR A 97 8.15 11.19 4.83
N ARG A 98 7.97 10.01 4.20
CA ARG A 98 9.05 9.08 3.83
C ARG A 98 9.26 9.01 2.33
N ARG A 99 10.41 8.44 1.94
CA ARG A 99 10.86 8.35 0.55
C ARG A 99 11.27 6.90 0.21
N CYS A 100 10.33 5.96 0.19
CA CYS A 100 10.63 4.60 -0.24
C CYS A 100 10.97 4.59 -1.76
N PRO A 101 12.17 4.15 -2.18
CA PRO A 101 12.61 4.17 -3.58
C PRO A 101 11.76 3.38 -4.60
N PHE A 102 10.90 2.47 -4.16
CA PHE A 102 10.00 1.71 -5.05
C PHE A 102 8.63 2.39 -5.26
N CYS A 103 8.27 3.35 -4.41
CA CYS A 103 6.91 3.87 -4.30
C CYS A 103 6.75 5.17 -5.11
N ASP A 104 5.64 5.30 -5.86
CA ASP A 104 5.36 6.48 -6.71
C ASP A 104 4.61 7.61 -5.97
N VAL A 105 4.11 7.35 -4.77
CA VAL A 105 3.42 8.36 -3.94
C VAL A 105 4.39 9.51 -3.64
N ALA A 106 3.92 10.74 -3.75
CA ALA A 106 4.78 11.92 -3.61
C ALA A 106 5.35 12.01 -2.19
N HIS A 107 6.56 12.57 -2.09
CA HIS A 107 7.08 13.06 -0.82
C HIS A 107 6.78 14.55 -0.67
N GLY A 108 6.62 15.01 0.57
CA GLY A 108 6.55 16.42 0.92
C GLY A 108 6.21 16.57 2.39
N ARG A 109 6.13 17.82 2.86
CA ARG A 109 5.48 18.14 4.14
C ARG A 109 3.96 17.96 3.96
N PRO A 110 3.33 16.99 4.65
CA PRO A 110 1.89 16.80 4.55
C PRO A 110 1.14 18.03 5.04
N ASP A 111 -0.05 18.25 4.48
CA ASP A 111 -1.01 19.20 5.05
C ASP A 111 -1.68 18.57 6.29
N PRO A 112 -2.29 19.37 7.18
CA PRO A 112 -3.15 18.81 8.22
C PRO A 112 -4.18 17.85 7.62
N PRO A 113 -4.48 16.70 8.24
CA PRO A 113 -5.59 15.86 7.81
C PRO A 113 -6.88 16.70 7.72
N ASP A 114 -7.66 16.50 6.66
CA ASP A 114 -8.98 17.12 6.53
C ASP A 114 -9.92 16.47 7.54
N GLU A 115 -10.44 17.26 8.48
CA GLU A 115 -11.35 16.80 9.54
C GLU A 115 -12.64 16.19 8.96
N ASN A 116 -13.02 16.57 7.73
CA ASN A 116 -14.21 16.02 7.04
C ASN A 116 -13.88 14.85 6.11
N GLU A 117 -12.62 14.39 6.04
CA GLU A 117 -12.23 13.24 5.22
C GLU A 117 -13.00 11.97 5.60
N PRO A 118 -13.21 11.65 6.90
CA PRO A 118 -14.02 10.50 7.31
C PRO A 118 -15.45 10.51 6.77
N GLU A 119 -16.19 11.62 6.88
CA GLU A 119 -17.57 11.69 6.38
C GLU A 119 -17.63 11.61 4.86
N LYS A 120 -16.74 12.34 4.15
CA LYS A 120 -16.67 12.31 2.68
C LYS A 120 -16.36 10.92 2.15
N LEU A 121 -15.44 10.21 2.83
CA LEU A 121 -15.10 8.83 2.52
C LEU A 121 -16.31 7.91 2.71
N ALA A 122 -16.98 8.02 3.86
CA ALA A 122 -18.15 7.22 4.18
C ALA A 122 -19.30 7.43 3.18
N GLU A 123 -19.60 8.69 2.84
CA GLU A 123 -20.59 9.04 1.81
C GLU A 123 -20.21 8.46 0.45
N THR A 124 -18.94 8.58 0.05
CA THR A 124 -18.46 8.02 -1.22
C THR A 124 -18.58 6.50 -1.24
N VAL A 125 -18.24 5.81 -0.15
CA VAL A 125 -18.38 4.35 -0.03
C VAL A 125 -19.84 3.91 -0.17
N ALA A 126 -20.77 4.63 0.48
CA ALA A 126 -22.20 4.36 0.41
C ALA A 126 -22.76 4.60 -1.01
N LEU A 127 -22.44 5.74 -1.62
CA LEU A 127 -22.89 6.10 -2.97
C LEU A 127 -22.41 5.10 -4.04
N LEU A 128 -21.20 4.55 -3.87
CA LEU A 128 -20.67 3.53 -4.77
C LEU A 128 -21.15 2.11 -4.47
N GLY A 129 -21.87 1.91 -3.36
CA GLY A 129 -22.34 0.58 -2.93
C GLY A 129 -21.20 -0.43 -2.77
N LEU A 130 -20.03 0.00 -2.28
CA LEU A 130 -18.86 -0.87 -2.19
C LEU A 130 -19.07 -1.93 -1.10
N SER A 131 -18.97 -3.20 -1.47
CA SER A 131 -19.01 -4.31 -0.50
C SER A 131 -17.69 -4.48 0.26
N TYR A 132 -16.60 -3.93 -0.29
CA TYR A 132 -15.25 -4.04 0.28
C TYR A 132 -14.43 -2.79 0.00
N VAL A 133 -13.78 -2.28 1.03
CA VAL A 133 -12.95 -1.08 0.97
C VAL A 133 -11.57 -1.38 1.57
N VAL A 134 -10.52 -0.95 0.88
CA VAL A 134 -9.17 -0.88 1.44
C VAL A 134 -8.88 0.56 1.82
N LEU A 135 -8.55 0.83 3.08
CA LEU A 135 -8.05 2.12 3.53
C LEU A 135 -6.54 2.02 3.73
N THR A 136 -5.78 2.87 3.07
CA THR A 136 -4.35 3.03 3.33
C THR A 136 -4.03 4.50 3.55
N SER A 137 -2.80 4.80 3.93
CA SER A 137 -2.37 6.17 4.09
C SER A 137 -0.93 6.35 3.66
N VAL A 138 -0.56 7.61 3.45
CA VAL A 138 0.83 8.02 3.52
C VAL A 138 1.40 7.82 4.93
N ASN A 139 2.73 7.79 5.06
CA ASN A 139 3.34 7.92 6.39
C ASN A 139 3.15 9.36 6.89
N ARG A 140 2.72 9.48 8.15
CA ARG A 140 2.47 10.73 8.87
C ARG A 140 3.34 10.81 10.11
N ASP A 141 4.66 10.76 9.91
CA ASP A 141 5.64 10.86 11.01
C ASP A 141 5.56 12.21 11.77
N ASP A 142 4.84 13.18 11.20
CA ASP A 142 4.53 14.49 11.79
C ASP A 142 3.41 14.43 12.86
N LEU A 143 2.56 13.40 12.85
CA LEU A 143 1.46 13.24 13.81
C LEU A 143 1.90 12.50 15.08
N LYS A 144 1.28 12.81 16.22
CA LYS A 144 1.66 12.23 17.53
C LYS A 144 1.35 10.73 17.65
N ASP A 145 0.41 10.22 16.88
CA ASP A 145 -0.03 8.83 16.83
C ASP A 145 0.21 8.17 15.46
N GLY A 146 0.93 8.87 14.56
CA GLY A 146 1.19 8.40 13.21
C GLY A 146 -0.06 8.35 12.31
N GLY A 147 -1.17 8.98 12.72
CA GLY A 147 -2.44 9.00 11.98
C GLY A 147 -3.42 7.88 12.35
N ALA A 148 -3.12 7.11 13.40
CA ALA A 148 -3.98 6.00 13.83
C ALA A 148 -5.40 6.44 14.23
N SER A 149 -5.56 7.61 14.89
CA SER A 149 -6.90 8.15 15.20
C SER A 149 -7.71 8.39 13.93
N HIS A 150 -7.08 8.89 12.88
CA HIS A 150 -7.74 9.20 11.62
C HIS A 150 -8.24 7.94 10.90
N PHE A 151 -7.47 6.84 10.95
CA PHE A 151 -7.95 5.52 10.51
C PHE A 151 -9.22 5.10 11.28
N VAL A 152 -9.23 5.27 12.61
CA VAL A 152 -10.38 4.93 13.47
C VAL A 152 -11.59 5.79 13.12
N ASP A 153 -11.41 7.09 12.87
CA ASP A 153 -12.50 7.99 12.52
C ASP A 153 -13.11 7.62 11.17
N CYS A 154 -12.29 7.30 10.16
CA CYS A 154 -12.76 6.75 8.88
C CYS A 154 -13.51 5.43 9.04
N LEU A 155 -13.00 4.49 9.86
CA LEU A 155 -13.66 3.21 10.12
C LEU A 155 -15.04 3.41 10.76
N LYS A 156 -15.16 4.31 11.74
CA LYS A 156 -16.43 4.64 12.39
C LYS A 156 -17.42 5.26 11.41
N ALA A 157 -16.97 6.22 10.62
CA ALA A 157 -17.81 6.90 9.64
C ALA A 157 -18.36 5.91 8.59
N ILE A 158 -17.51 5.04 8.03
CA ILE A 158 -17.95 4.00 7.07
C ILE A 158 -18.98 3.08 7.71
N ARG A 159 -18.70 2.54 8.91
CA ARG A 159 -19.62 1.59 9.57
C ARG A 159 -20.96 2.22 9.94
N ALA A 160 -21.01 3.53 10.16
CA ALA A 160 -22.26 4.24 10.46
C ALA A 160 -23.22 4.31 9.25
N VAL A 161 -22.68 4.41 8.03
CA VAL A 161 -23.48 4.60 6.80
C VAL A 161 -23.53 3.36 5.92
N SER A 162 -22.57 2.44 6.07
CA SER A 162 -22.43 1.22 5.28
C SER A 162 -21.96 0.07 6.19
N PRO A 163 -22.81 -0.39 7.13
CA PRO A 163 -22.44 -1.39 8.14
C PRO A 163 -22.06 -2.76 7.57
N GLU A 164 -22.57 -3.09 6.37
CA GLU A 164 -22.26 -4.35 5.67
C GLU A 164 -20.95 -4.28 4.86
N THR A 165 -20.37 -3.09 4.69
CA THR A 165 -19.11 -2.91 3.96
C THR A 165 -17.95 -3.36 4.82
N ARG A 166 -17.13 -4.25 4.26
CA ARG A 166 -15.89 -4.68 4.89
C ARG A 166 -14.79 -3.69 4.69
N VAL A 167 -13.97 -3.50 5.72
CA VAL A 167 -12.84 -2.58 5.70
C VAL A 167 -11.55 -3.29 6.07
N GLU A 168 -10.66 -3.40 5.08
CA GLU A 168 -9.25 -3.73 5.29
C GLU A 168 -8.45 -2.43 5.46
N ILE A 169 -7.60 -2.34 6.48
CA ILE A 169 -6.65 -1.24 6.58
C ILE A 169 -5.24 -1.71 6.21
N LEU A 170 -4.55 -0.96 5.36
CA LEU A 170 -3.13 -1.11 5.05
C LEU A 170 -2.35 0.03 5.70
N THR A 171 -1.73 -0.24 6.85
CA THR A 171 -1.17 0.80 7.71
C THR A 171 0.31 1.07 7.44
N PRO A 172 0.81 2.27 7.77
CA PRO A 172 2.24 2.48 8.00
C PRO A 172 2.72 1.65 9.21
N ASP A 173 4.02 1.73 9.52
CA ASP A 173 4.59 1.06 10.70
C ASP A 173 4.38 1.82 12.03
N PHE A 174 3.90 3.07 11.97
CA PHE A 174 3.74 3.97 13.12
C PHE A 174 5.04 4.25 13.90
N LYS A 175 6.21 4.24 13.24
CA LYS A 175 7.56 4.52 13.80
C LYS A 175 7.59 5.27 15.13
N GLY A 176 7.99 4.57 16.20
CA GLY A 176 8.13 5.11 17.55
C GLY A 176 6.82 5.39 18.30
N ARG A 177 5.67 5.02 17.72
CA ARG A 177 4.32 5.29 18.24
C ARG A 177 3.41 4.04 18.16
N MET A 178 4.01 2.86 17.98
CA MET A 178 3.29 1.60 17.79
C MET A 178 2.24 1.36 18.88
N ASP A 179 2.61 1.45 20.15
CA ASP A 179 1.68 1.17 21.25
C ASP A 179 0.45 2.07 21.21
N LYS A 180 0.66 3.39 21.05
CA LYS A 180 -0.44 4.36 20.94
C LYS A 180 -1.32 4.08 19.72
N ALA A 181 -0.71 3.76 18.58
CA ALA A 181 -1.46 3.44 17.36
C ALA A 181 -2.30 2.17 17.52
N LEU A 182 -1.70 1.12 18.10
CA LEU A 182 -2.39 -0.14 18.37
C LEU A 182 -3.49 0.02 19.40
N ASP A 183 -3.30 0.78 20.48
CA ASP A 183 -4.36 1.04 21.47
C ASP A 183 -5.61 1.66 20.82
N LEU A 184 -5.42 2.61 19.91
CA LEU A 184 -6.51 3.25 19.16
C LEU A 184 -7.17 2.27 18.19
N LEU A 185 -6.38 1.57 17.38
CA LEU A 185 -6.90 0.65 16.37
C LEU A 185 -7.58 -0.58 16.99
N CYS A 186 -7.09 -1.09 18.12
CA CYS A 186 -7.71 -2.20 18.84
C CYS A 186 -9.03 -1.78 19.52
N ALA A 187 -9.20 -0.50 19.88
CA ALA A 187 -10.46 0.00 20.42
C ALA A 187 -11.59 0.03 19.37
N PHE A 188 -11.24 0.17 18.08
CA PHE A 188 -12.19 0.08 16.97
C PHE A 188 -11.55 -0.63 15.76
N PRO A 189 -11.48 -1.98 15.79
CA PRO A 189 -10.66 -2.72 14.85
C PRO A 189 -11.27 -2.79 13.44
N PRO A 190 -10.42 -2.88 12.40
CA PRO A 190 -10.83 -3.17 11.04
C PRO A 190 -11.31 -4.63 10.91
N ASP A 191 -11.79 -5.02 9.73
CA ASP A 191 -12.08 -6.42 9.42
C ASP A 191 -10.82 -7.19 9.05
N ILE A 192 -9.82 -6.52 8.44
CA ILE A 192 -8.48 -7.06 8.16
C ILE A 192 -7.43 -6.00 8.49
N PHE A 193 -6.37 -6.40 9.20
CA PHE A 193 -5.22 -5.56 9.48
C PHE A 193 -4.04 -5.94 8.59
N ASN A 194 -3.65 -5.04 7.69
CA ASN A 194 -2.58 -5.26 6.74
C ASN A 194 -1.39 -4.32 7.00
N HIS A 195 -0.19 -4.88 7.02
CA HIS A 195 1.06 -4.13 6.95
C HIS A 195 2.04 -4.90 6.07
N ASN A 196 2.44 -4.31 4.94
CA ASN A 196 3.36 -4.98 4.03
C ASN A 196 4.80 -4.96 4.56
N LEU A 197 5.54 -6.06 4.36
CA LEU A 197 7.00 -6.09 4.49
C LEU A 197 7.71 -5.58 3.23
N GLU A 198 7.06 -5.74 2.07
CA GLU A 198 7.51 -5.31 0.74
C GLU A 198 8.69 -6.10 0.16
N THR A 199 9.72 -6.44 0.95
CA THR A 199 10.88 -7.19 0.47
C THR A 199 11.61 -7.94 1.59
N VAL A 200 12.71 -8.58 1.25
CA VAL A 200 13.54 -9.42 2.11
C VAL A 200 14.50 -8.59 2.99
N PRO A 201 14.95 -9.10 4.15
CA PRO A 201 15.79 -8.34 5.10
C PRO A 201 17.03 -7.69 4.47
N ARG A 202 17.74 -8.42 3.60
CA ARG A 202 18.94 -7.93 2.91
C ARG A 202 18.69 -6.67 2.07
N LEU A 203 17.50 -6.54 1.49
CA LEU A 203 17.12 -5.42 0.63
C LEU A 203 16.32 -4.34 1.38
N TYR A 204 16.02 -4.55 2.65
CA TYR A 204 15.04 -3.74 3.37
C TYR A 204 15.48 -2.29 3.50
N LEU A 205 16.73 -2.03 3.89
CA LEU A 205 17.27 -0.67 3.97
C LEU A 205 17.25 0.03 2.60
N GLN A 206 17.52 -0.72 1.52
CA GLN A 206 17.51 -0.19 0.16
C GLN A 206 16.10 0.15 -0.33
N ALA A 207 15.11 -0.69 -0.05
CA ALA A 207 13.73 -0.49 -0.47
C ALA A 207 12.95 0.45 0.47
N ARG A 208 13.28 0.46 1.76
CA ARG A 208 12.55 1.14 2.84
C ARG A 208 13.51 1.79 3.85
N PRO A 209 14.28 2.81 3.44
CA PRO A 209 15.28 3.45 4.32
C PRO A 209 14.69 4.10 5.59
N GLY A 210 13.38 4.28 5.66
CA GLY A 210 12.69 4.82 6.83
C GLY A 210 11.95 3.78 7.67
N ALA A 211 12.05 2.48 7.38
CA ALA A 211 11.39 1.40 8.11
C ALA A 211 12.42 0.33 8.55
N ASP A 212 12.00 -0.54 9.45
CA ASP A 212 12.79 -1.67 9.95
C ASP A 212 12.03 -2.99 9.78
N TYR A 213 12.73 -4.08 9.43
CA TYR A 213 12.10 -5.36 9.07
C TYR A 213 11.47 -6.02 10.30
N ASP A 214 12.24 -6.14 11.39
CA ASP A 214 11.81 -6.76 12.63
C ASP A 214 10.70 -5.93 13.30
N PHE A 215 10.79 -4.60 13.20
CA PHE A 215 9.74 -3.70 13.69
C PHE A 215 8.42 -3.90 12.94
N SER A 216 8.47 -4.12 11.62
CA SER A 216 7.28 -4.40 10.83
C SER A 216 6.65 -5.77 11.14
N LEU A 217 7.47 -6.80 11.39
CA LEU A 217 7.00 -8.10 11.89
C LEU A 217 6.41 -7.98 13.30
N LYS A 218 7.06 -7.22 14.18
CA LYS A 218 6.58 -6.92 15.53
C LYS A 218 5.21 -6.25 15.49
N LEU A 219 4.99 -5.28 14.62
CA LEU A 219 3.69 -4.61 14.47
C LEU A 219 2.56 -5.62 14.20
N LEU A 220 2.78 -6.51 13.24
CA LEU A 220 1.80 -7.53 12.86
C LEU A 220 1.51 -8.49 14.02
N LYS A 221 2.54 -8.93 14.73
CA LYS A 221 2.42 -9.82 15.89
C LYS A 221 1.71 -9.14 17.06
N GLU A 222 2.08 -7.91 17.39
CA GLU A 222 1.47 -7.15 18.48
C GLU A 222 -0.02 -6.86 18.22
N PHE A 223 -0.38 -6.46 16.99
CA PHE A 223 -1.79 -6.32 16.63
C PHE A 223 -2.53 -7.66 16.74
N GLY A 224 -1.98 -8.73 16.19
CA GLY A 224 -2.58 -10.07 16.26
C GLY A 224 -2.79 -10.56 17.69
N ASN A 225 -1.86 -10.27 18.60
CA ASN A 225 -1.99 -10.61 20.02
C ASN A 225 -3.12 -9.82 20.72
N ARG A 226 -3.27 -8.54 20.39
CA ARG A 226 -4.31 -7.66 20.96
C ARG A 226 -5.70 -7.92 20.34
N CYS A 227 -5.75 -8.33 19.08
CA CYS A 227 -6.98 -8.56 18.31
C CYS A 227 -6.98 -9.94 17.64
N PRO A 228 -7.00 -11.06 18.39
CA PRO A 228 -6.78 -12.41 17.84
C PRO A 228 -7.85 -12.91 16.87
N ARG A 229 -9.01 -12.24 16.81
CA ARG A 229 -10.09 -12.56 15.86
C ARG A 229 -9.97 -11.83 14.53
N ILE A 230 -9.08 -10.85 14.44
CA ILE A 230 -8.90 -10.03 13.24
C ILE A 230 -7.71 -10.59 12.45
N PRO A 231 -7.91 -11.09 11.22
CA PRO A 231 -6.82 -11.61 10.42
C PRO A 231 -5.80 -10.52 10.11
N THR A 232 -4.53 -10.88 10.26
CA THR A 232 -3.41 -10.07 9.82
C THR A 232 -2.95 -10.48 8.43
N LYS A 233 -2.55 -9.49 7.63
CA LYS A 233 -2.12 -9.64 6.25
C LYS A 233 -0.78 -8.93 6.02
N SER A 234 0.02 -9.46 5.11
CA SER A 234 1.20 -8.77 4.58
C SER A 234 1.35 -8.98 3.08
N GLY A 235 2.28 -8.24 2.50
CA GLY A 235 2.58 -8.22 1.08
C GLY A 235 4.07 -8.14 0.79
N LEU A 236 4.48 -8.80 -0.28
CA LEU A 236 5.83 -8.79 -0.83
C LEU A 236 5.80 -8.41 -2.31
N MET A 237 6.81 -7.66 -2.73
CA MET A 237 7.10 -7.44 -4.13
C MET A 237 8.31 -8.28 -4.53
N VAL A 238 8.19 -8.99 -5.65
CA VAL A 238 9.29 -9.73 -6.27
C VAL A 238 9.82 -8.99 -7.49
N GLY A 239 11.12 -9.11 -7.75
CA GLY A 239 11.81 -8.42 -8.84
C GLY A 239 12.75 -7.29 -8.41
N LEU A 240 13.00 -7.13 -7.10
CA LEU A 240 13.89 -6.11 -6.53
C LEU A 240 15.34 -6.60 -6.32
N GLY A 241 15.60 -7.89 -6.56
CA GLY A 241 16.93 -8.52 -6.41
C GLY A 241 16.98 -9.63 -5.38
N GLU A 242 15.84 -9.99 -4.82
CA GLU A 242 15.67 -11.13 -3.92
C GLU A 242 15.68 -12.46 -4.68
N THR A 243 16.10 -13.53 -3.99
CA THR A 243 15.92 -14.90 -4.50
C THR A 243 14.59 -15.51 -4.05
N ASP A 244 14.19 -16.62 -4.65
CA ASP A 244 12.97 -17.32 -4.24
C ASP A 244 13.12 -17.91 -2.83
N GLU A 245 14.32 -18.35 -2.45
CA GLU A 245 14.63 -18.84 -1.11
C GLU A 245 14.49 -17.74 -0.06
N GLU A 246 14.94 -16.51 -0.35
CA GLU A 246 14.74 -15.38 0.56
C GLU A 246 13.25 -15.02 0.70
N ILE A 247 12.46 -15.13 -0.38
CA ILE A 247 11.00 -14.96 -0.30
C ILE A 247 10.36 -16.03 0.58
N VAL A 248 10.76 -17.29 0.43
CA VAL A 248 10.28 -18.39 1.27
C VAL A 248 10.65 -18.16 2.73
N GLN A 249 11.85 -17.67 3.03
CA GLN A 249 12.24 -17.31 4.39
C GLN A 249 11.32 -16.23 4.99
N VAL A 250 11.00 -15.17 4.22
CA VAL A 250 10.06 -14.15 4.70
C VAL A 250 8.65 -14.72 4.92
N MET A 251 8.23 -15.69 4.11
CA MET A 251 6.96 -16.39 4.34
C MET A 251 6.97 -17.17 5.66
N GLU A 252 8.07 -17.84 6.00
CA GLU A 252 8.26 -18.49 7.29
C GLU A 252 8.21 -17.49 8.45
N ASP A 253 8.89 -16.35 8.31
CA ASP A 253 8.92 -15.29 9.31
C ASP A 253 7.50 -14.74 9.55
N LEU A 254 6.75 -14.49 8.48
CA LEU A 254 5.34 -14.07 8.56
C LEU A 254 4.48 -15.10 9.31
N ARG A 255 4.66 -16.40 9.05
CA ARG A 255 3.92 -17.46 9.76
C ARG A 255 4.35 -17.58 11.23
N ALA A 256 5.64 -17.43 11.53
CA ALA A 256 6.16 -17.37 12.90
C ALA A 256 5.60 -16.17 13.70
N HIS A 257 5.13 -15.13 13.00
CA HIS A 257 4.44 -13.97 13.57
C HIS A 257 2.90 -14.04 13.41
N HIS A 258 2.36 -15.24 13.15
CA HIS A 258 0.94 -15.54 13.02
C HIS A 258 0.20 -14.77 11.93
N VAL A 259 0.90 -14.29 10.90
CA VAL A 259 0.29 -13.57 9.77
C VAL A 259 -0.49 -14.54 8.89
N SER A 260 -1.81 -14.37 8.85
CA SER A 260 -2.74 -15.33 8.24
C SER A 260 -2.93 -15.18 6.73
N MET A 261 -2.68 -13.99 6.19
CA MET A 261 -2.91 -13.66 4.78
C MET A 261 -1.65 -13.11 4.11
N LEU A 262 -1.45 -13.45 2.84
CA LEU A 262 -0.26 -13.09 2.08
C LEU A 262 -0.61 -12.58 0.68
N THR A 263 0.11 -11.58 0.22
CA THR A 263 0.13 -11.18 -1.19
C THR A 263 1.56 -11.19 -1.72
N ILE A 264 1.79 -11.72 -2.93
CA ILE A 264 3.08 -11.61 -3.61
C ILE A 264 2.83 -11.15 -5.05
N GLY A 265 3.40 -10.00 -5.42
CA GLY A 265 3.23 -9.40 -6.74
C GLY A 265 4.55 -8.98 -7.40
N GLN A 266 4.55 -8.86 -8.73
CA GLN A 266 5.72 -8.33 -9.44
C GLN A 266 5.89 -6.84 -9.15
N TYR A 267 7.09 -6.44 -8.72
CA TYR A 267 7.51 -5.04 -8.69
C TYR A 267 7.52 -4.49 -10.11
N LEU A 268 6.82 -3.37 -10.31
CA LEU A 268 6.82 -2.63 -11.56
C LEU A 268 7.37 -1.23 -11.27
N MET A 269 8.52 -0.94 -11.86
CA MET A 269 9.20 0.34 -11.71
C MET A 269 8.30 1.52 -12.18
N PRO A 270 7.97 2.49 -11.30
CA PRO A 270 7.11 3.62 -11.68
C PRO A 270 7.76 4.59 -12.68
N SER A 271 9.02 4.94 -12.45
CA SER A 271 9.82 5.78 -13.35
C SER A 271 11.29 5.33 -13.34
N ARG A 272 12.10 5.85 -14.26
CA ARG A 272 13.55 5.58 -14.32
C ARG A 272 14.33 6.03 -13.07
N ASP A 273 13.71 6.83 -12.20
CA ASP A 273 14.33 7.37 -11.00
C ASP A 273 14.11 6.49 -9.77
N HIS A 274 13.34 5.41 -9.90
CA HIS A 274 13.02 4.45 -8.85
C HIS A 274 13.95 3.24 -8.91
N LEU A 275 13.84 2.32 -7.93
CA LEU A 275 14.59 1.07 -7.98
C LEU A 275 14.35 0.33 -9.32
N PRO A 276 15.40 -0.22 -9.94
CA PRO A 276 15.23 -0.98 -11.18
C PRO A 276 14.53 -2.31 -10.92
N VAL A 277 13.87 -2.85 -11.95
CA VAL A 277 13.43 -4.25 -11.95
C VAL A 277 14.65 -5.12 -12.26
N LEU A 278 15.08 -5.95 -11.31
CA LEU A 278 16.23 -6.85 -11.46
C LEU A 278 15.85 -8.24 -11.96
N ARG A 279 14.59 -8.64 -11.83
CA ARG A 279 14.04 -9.84 -12.46
C ARG A 279 12.54 -9.72 -12.71
N TYR A 280 12.06 -10.32 -13.80
CA TYR A 280 10.65 -10.64 -13.97
C TYR A 280 10.45 -12.10 -13.59
N VAL A 281 9.71 -12.33 -12.51
CA VAL A 281 9.44 -13.68 -12.00
C VAL A 281 8.54 -14.42 -13.00
N SER A 282 8.87 -15.69 -13.26
CA SER A 282 8.11 -16.55 -14.17
C SER A 282 6.76 -16.92 -13.55
N LEU A 283 5.78 -17.25 -14.40
CA LEU A 283 4.48 -17.74 -13.92
C LEU A 283 4.63 -19.02 -13.08
N GLU A 284 5.52 -19.93 -13.49
CA GLU A 284 5.83 -21.15 -12.73
C GLU A 284 6.38 -20.86 -11.33
N ALA A 285 7.24 -19.84 -11.19
CA ALA A 285 7.75 -19.44 -9.88
C ALA A 285 6.64 -18.86 -8.99
N PHE A 286 5.72 -18.05 -9.55
CA PHE A 286 4.53 -17.61 -8.81
C PHE A 286 3.66 -18.80 -8.35
N GLU A 287 3.39 -19.77 -9.23
CA GLU A 287 2.63 -20.98 -8.88
C GLU A 287 3.34 -21.82 -7.80
N LYS A 288 4.68 -21.92 -7.85
CA LYS A 288 5.47 -22.61 -6.83
C LYS A 288 5.36 -21.92 -5.48
N LEU A 289 5.48 -20.59 -5.45
CA LEU A 289 5.33 -19.79 -4.22
C LEU A 289 3.91 -19.92 -3.64
N GLU A 290 2.87 -19.94 -4.49
CA GLU A 290 1.48 -20.16 -4.06
C GLU A 290 1.30 -21.53 -3.39
N LYS A 291 1.82 -22.60 -4.00
CA LYS A 291 1.81 -23.95 -3.42
C LYS A 291 2.54 -24.00 -2.08
N ILE A 292 3.68 -23.30 -1.95
CA ILE A 292 4.43 -23.22 -0.69
C ILE A 292 3.61 -22.47 0.37
N ALA A 293 2.99 -21.34 0.01
CA ALA A 293 2.17 -20.55 0.93
C ALA A 293 1.00 -21.36 1.50
N HIS A 294 0.30 -22.11 0.66
CA HIS A 294 -0.77 -23.01 1.12
C HIS A 294 -0.25 -24.11 2.03
N LYS A 295 0.90 -24.74 1.70
CA LYS A 295 1.53 -25.76 2.56
C LYS A 295 1.97 -25.20 3.92
N MET A 296 2.38 -23.94 3.97
CA MET A 296 2.74 -23.23 5.21
C MET A 296 1.53 -22.79 6.06
N GLY A 297 0.31 -22.99 5.55
CA GLY A 297 -0.92 -22.71 6.28
C GLY A 297 -1.33 -21.25 6.30
N PHE A 298 -0.97 -20.45 5.29
CA PHE A 298 -1.67 -19.18 5.06
C PHE A 298 -3.14 -19.46 4.76
N ALA A 299 -4.06 -18.83 5.50
CA ALA A 299 -5.49 -18.96 5.29
C ALA A 299 -5.89 -18.43 3.91
N HIS A 300 -5.17 -17.40 3.44
CA HIS A 300 -5.30 -16.91 2.08
C HIS A 300 -3.96 -16.40 1.54
N ALA A 301 -3.62 -16.79 0.32
CA ALA A 301 -2.46 -16.28 -0.40
C ALA A 301 -2.90 -15.88 -1.81
N ALA A 302 -2.72 -14.62 -2.17
CA ALA A 302 -2.89 -14.16 -3.55
C ALA A 302 -1.52 -13.89 -4.14
N ILE A 303 -1.10 -14.71 -5.10
CA ILE A 303 0.27 -14.70 -5.62
C ILE A 303 0.20 -14.65 -7.14
N GLY A 304 0.81 -13.64 -7.74
CA GLY A 304 0.83 -13.52 -9.20
C GLY A 304 1.34 -12.16 -9.72
N PRO A 305 1.60 -12.06 -11.03
CA PRO A 305 2.35 -10.93 -11.59
C PRO A 305 1.70 -9.56 -11.35
N LEU A 306 0.38 -9.46 -11.49
CA LEU A 306 -0.37 -8.22 -11.31
C LEU A 306 -0.98 -8.07 -9.92
N VAL A 307 -0.72 -9.00 -9.00
CA VAL A 307 -1.24 -8.91 -7.64
C VAL A 307 -0.68 -7.66 -6.95
N ARG A 308 -1.56 -7.01 -6.19
CA ARG A 308 -1.29 -5.89 -5.29
C ARG A 308 -1.96 -6.20 -3.96
N SER A 309 -1.51 -5.57 -2.87
CA SER A 309 -2.13 -5.76 -1.55
C SER A 309 -3.64 -5.53 -1.56
N SER A 310 -4.14 -4.62 -2.41
CA SER A 310 -5.57 -4.32 -2.58
C SER A 310 -6.26 -5.00 -3.79
N TYR A 311 -5.53 -5.75 -4.63
CA TYR A 311 -6.10 -6.36 -5.84
C TYR A 311 -6.97 -7.55 -5.48
N HIS A 312 -8.26 -7.52 -5.87
CA HIS A 312 -9.25 -8.55 -5.52
C HIS A 312 -9.37 -8.80 -4.01
N ALA A 313 -9.10 -7.80 -3.16
CA ALA A 313 -9.11 -7.97 -1.71
C ALA A 313 -10.45 -8.50 -1.17
N ASP A 314 -11.56 -8.19 -1.85
CA ASP A 314 -12.88 -8.76 -1.61
C ASP A 314 -12.93 -10.29 -1.82
N LEU A 315 -12.38 -10.78 -2.94
CA LEU A 315 -12.27 -12.20 -3.24
C LEU A 315 -11.26 -12.89 -2.31
N GLN A 316 -10.19 -12.18 -1.93
CA GLN A 316 -9.22 -12.67 -0.95
C GLN A 316 -9.90 -12.92 0.40
N ALA A 317 -10.67 -11.95 0.90
CA ALA A 317 -11.42 -12.06 2.15
C ALA A 317 -12.49 -13.16 2.09
N LYS A 318 -13.26 -13.25 1.00
CA LYS A 318 -14.26 -14.32 0.80
C LYS A 318 -13.62 -15.71 0.82
N LYS A 319 -12.48 -15.90 0.14
CA LYS A 319 -11.74 -17.17 0.14
C LYS A 319 -11.12 -17.51 1.50
N ALA A 320 -10.82 -16.51 2.32
CA ALA A 320 -10.37 -16.70 3.70
C ALA A 320 -11.49 -17.14 4.67
N GLY A 321 -12.72 -17.37 4.18
CA GLY A 321 -13.84 -17.81 4.99
C GLY A 321 -14.56 -16.68 5.73
N MET A 322 -14.23 -15.42 5.43
CA MET A 322 -14.97 -14.28 5.95
C MET A 322 -16.27 -14.19 5.15
N LYS A 323 -17.44 -14.37 5.78
CA LYS A 323 -18.80 -14.25 5.19
C LYS A 323 -19.32 -12.82 5.05
#